data_AF-A0A9X0QII3-F1
#
_entry.id   AF-A0A9X0QII3-F1
#
_cell.length_a   1.000
_cell.length_b   1.000
_cell.length_c   1.000
_cell.angle_alpha   90.00
_cell.angle_beta   90.00
_cell.angle_gamma   90.00
#
_symmetry.space_group_name_H-M   'P 1'
#
loop_
_entity.id
_entity.type
_entity.pdbx_description
1 polymer ?
#
loop_
_entity_poly.entity_id
_entity_poly.type
_entity_poly.pdbx_seq_one_letter_code
_entity_poly.pdbx_strand_id
1 'polypeptide(L)'
;MREAIAQRLDSDTPHVVTDGKPLYKGVIPTIKHDRGNHKEELKDKNWTNTYTVESAFSLFKRGIVGNYHKLSVEHLDRYLGEFCCRYNRRHQQAKLFDMALHNLANRKPSPYKDLTF
;
A
#
# COMPACT_ATOMS: atom_id res chain seq x y z
N MET A 1 -12.32 7.32 9.37
CA MET A 1 -11.24 7.72 8.43
C MET A 1 -10.21 8.66 9.07
N ARG A 2 -10.62 9.78 9.70
CA ARG A 2 -9.68 10.69 10.40
C ARG A 2 -8.87 10.00 11.51
N GLU A 3 -9.54 9.22 12.36
CA GLU A 3 -8.90 8.45 13.43
C GLU A 3 -7.90 7.42 12.89
N ALA A 4 -8.26 6.73 11.81
CA ALA A 4 -7.39 5.73 11.18
C ALA A 4 -6.11 6.32 10.57
N ILE A 5 -6.14 7.60 10.16
CA ILE A 5 -4.96 8.33 9.70
C ILE A 5 -4.12 8.76 10.91
N ALA A 6 -4.75 9.33 11.95
CA ALA A 6 -4.06 9.77 13.15
C ALA A 6 -3.34 8.62 13.88
N GLN A 7 -3.94 7.42 13.93
CA GLN A 7 -3.35 6.23 14.54
C GLN A 7 -2.14 5.67 13.76
N ARG A 8 -2.05 5.93 12.45
CA ARG A 8 -1.01 5.37 11.57
C ARG A 8 0.07 6.39 11.19
N LEU A 9 -0.10 7.65 11.55
CA LEU A 9 0.89 8.69 11.31
C LEU A 9 1.91 8.67 12.45
N ASP A 10 3.17 8.38 12.12
CA ASP A 10 4.25 8.45 13.10
C ASP A 10 4.49 9.92 13.49
N SER A 11 4.66 10.17 14.79
CA SER A 11 5.02 11.46 15.35
C SER A 11 6.28 12.07 14.73
N ASP A 12 7.25 11.24 14.34
CA ASP A 12 8.52 11.65 13.76
C ASP A 12 8.43 11.94 12.25
N THR A 13 7.26 11.71 11.62
CA THR A 13 7.09 11.95 10.18
C THR A 13 7.35 13.44 9.86
N PRO A 14 8.35 13.77 9.03
CA PRO A 14 8.72 15.16 8.74
C PRO A 14 7.76 15.79 7.73
N HIS A 15 7.32 15.02 6.73
CA HIS A 15 6.45 15.49 5.66
C HIS A 15 5.41 14.43 5.28
N VAL A 16 4.17 14.88 5.03
CA VAL A 16 3.07 14.05 4.55
C VAL A 16 2.54 14.66 3.26
N VAL A 17 2.63 13.90 2.17
CA VAL A 17 2.13 14.31 0.85
C VAL A 17 0.77 13.65 0.60
N THR A 18 -0.17 14.40 0.05
CA THR A 18 -1.53 13.91 -0.29
C THR A 18 -2.04 14.51 -1.59
N ASP A 19 -3.17 14.01 -2.11
CA ASP A 19 -3.90 14.60 -3.26
C ASP A 19 -4.51 15.99 -3.00
N GLY A 20 -4.32 16.57 -1.80
CA GLY A 20 -4.77 17.91 -1.46
C GLY A 20 -6.26 18.02 -1.13
N LYS A 21 -7.01 16.91 -0.99
CA LYS A 21 -8.43 16.97 -0.63
C LYS A 21 -8.67 17.69 0.71
N PRO A 22 -9.75 18.50 0.83
CA PRO A 22 -10.06 19.21 2.08
C PRO A 22 -10.25 18.30 3.31
N LEU A 23 -10.51 17.01 3.11
CA LEU A 23 -10.70 16.03 4.19
C LEU A 23 -9.48 15.90 5.13
N TYR A 24 -8.27 16.12 4.61
CA TYR A 24 -7.04 16.09 5.39
C TYR A 24 -6.87 17.29 6.32
N LYS A 25 -7.63 18.37 6.08
CA LYS A 25 -7.63 19.57 6.93
C LYS A 25 -8.15 19.19 8.33
N GLY A 26 -7.30 19.44 9.33
CA GLY A 26 -7.59 19.12 10.73
C GLY A 26 -7.16 17.72 11.19
N VAL A 27 -6.57 16.91 10.30
CA VAL A 27 -5.94 15.63 10.67
C VAL A 27 -4.41 15.73 10.56
N ILE A 28 -3.93 16.32 9.48
CA ILE A 28 -2.50 16.52 9.24
C ILE A 28 -2.16 17.98 9.60
N PRO A 29 -1.16 18.23 10.47
CA PRO A 29 -0.69 19.58 10.75
C PRO A 29 -0.26 20.29 9.47
N THR A 30 -0.73 21.52 9.23
CA THR A 30 -0.45 22.28 8.00
C THR A 30 1.05 22.40 7.71
N ILE A 31 1.87 22.50 8.77
CA ILE A 31 3.33 22.63 8.68
C ILE A 31 3.97 21.37 8.07
N LYS A 32 3.37 20.20 8.28
CA LYS A 32 3.83 18.91 7.78
C LYS A 32 3.11 18.49 6.50
N HIS A 33 2.09 19.24 6.05
CA HIS A 33 1.20 18.83 4.96
C HIS A 33 1.64 19.42 3.63
N ASP A 34 2.16 18.57 2.77
CA ASP A 34 2.39 18.88 1.37
C ASP A 34 1.20 18.40 0.51
N ARG A 35 0.79 19.23 -0.43
CA ARG A 35 -0.33 18.96 -1.33
C ARG A 35 0.24 18.73 -2.71
N GLY A 36 0.17 17.48 -3.17
CA GLY A 36 0.58 17.13 -4.52
C GLY A 36 -0.22 17.94 -5.54
N ASN A 37 0.48 18.78 -6.31
CA ASN A 37 -0.08 19.46 -7.46
C ASN A 37 0.33 18.69 -8.72
N HIS A 38 -0.59 17.90 -9.26
CA HIS A 38 -0.34 17.03 -10.40
C HIS A 38 0.22 17.75 -11.65
N LYS A 39 -0.02 19.06 -11.78
CA LYS A 39 0.56 19.90 -12.85
C LYS A 39 2.03 20.25 -12.63
N GLU A 40 2.48 20.34 -11.39
CA GLU A 40 3.86 20.67 -11.00
C GLU A 40 4.71 19.41 -10.82
N GLU A 41 4.10 18.32 -10.34
CA GLU A 41 4.74 16.99 -10.22
C GLU A 41 5.33 16.49 -11.56
N LEU A 42 4.68 16.81 -12.69
CA LEU A 42 5.15 16.44 -14.03
C LEU A 42 6.32 17.31 -14.53
N LYS A 43 6.48 18.53 -14.00
CA LYS A 43 7.49 19.48 -14.47
C LYS A 43 8.83 19.28 -13.78
N ASP A 44 8.81 19.08 -12.46
CA ASP A 44 10.03 19.11 -11.68
C ASP A 44 10.74 17.75 -11.61
N LYS A 45 10.13 16.66 -12.09
CA LYS A 45 10.59 15.26 -11.85
C LYS A 45 10.93 14.99 -10.39
N ASN A 46 10.46 15.85 -9.48
CA ASN A 46 10.55 15.62 -8.05
C ASN A 46 9.56 14.51 -7.77
N TRP A 47 10.06 13.44 -7.15
CA TRP A 47 9.28 12.27 -6.76
C TRP A 47 8.40 12.62 -5.56
N THR A 48 7.51 13.58 -5.73
CA THR A 48 6.51 13.98 -4.74
C THR A 48 5.60 12.78 -4.50
N ASN A 49 5.43 12.42 -3.23
CA ASN A 49 5.11 11.06 -2.79
C ASN A 49 3.73 10.49 -3.23
N THR A 50 2.92 11.22 -3.99
CA THR A 50 1.63 10.73 -4.56
C THR A 50 1.84 9.82 -5.78
N TYR A 51 2.81 10.13 -6.65
CA TYR A 51 3.10 9.31 -7.83
C TYR A 51 3.43 7.86 -7.46
N THR A 52 4.13 7.67 -6.35
CA THR A 52 4.49 6.35 -5.82
C THR A 52 3.25 5.53 -5.45
N VAL A 53 2.26 6.14 -4.79
CA VAL A 53 1.04 5.43 -4.39
C VAL A 53 0.15 5.10 -5.60
N GLU A 54 0.05 6.01 -6.57
CA GLU A 54 -0.68 5.78 -7.82
C GLU A 54 -0.04 4.68 -8.66
N SER A 55 1.29 4.66 -8.73
CA SER A 55 2.07 3.61 -9.37
C SER A 55 1.84 2.25 -8.70
N ALA A 56 1.84 2.22 -7.36
CA ALA A 56 1.53 1.00 -6.60
C ALA A 56 0.10 0.48 -6.91
N PHE A 57 -0.91 1.35 -6.90
CA PHE A 57 -2.28 0.95 -7.25
C PHE A 57 -2.44 0.53 -8.71
N SER A 58 -1.68 1.13 -9.63
CA SER A 58 -1.67 0.73 -11.04
C SER A 58 -1.14 -0.70 -11.21
N LEU A 59 -0.08 -1.06 -10.47
CA LEU A 59 0.44 -2.43 -10.45
C LEU A 59 -0.53 -3.40 -9.79
N PHE A 60 -1.20 -3.00 -8.70
CA PHE A 60 -2.21 -3.84 -8.06
C PHE A 60 -3.37 -4.16 -9.03
N LYS A 61 -3.93 -3.14 -9.70
CA LYS A 61 -4.97 -3.33 -10.73
C LYS A 61 -4.55 -4.29 -11.82
N ARG A 62 -3.29 -4.20 -12.30
CA ARG A 62 -2.74 -5.16 -13.26
C ARG A 62 -2.63 -6.57 -12.67
N GLY A 63 -2.24 -6.67 -11.40
CA GLY A 63 -2.23 -7.92 -10.65
C GLY A 63 -3.61 -8.59 -10.52
N ILE A 64 -4.69 -7.80 -10.41
CA ILE A 64 -6.07 -8.31 -10.42
C ILE A 64 -6.39 -9.00 -11.74
N VAL A 65 -6.07 -8.36 -12.86
CA VAL A 65 -6.33 -8.91 -14.20
C VAL A 65 -5.46 -10.15 -14.47
N GLY A 66 -4.19 -10.12 -14.05
CA GLY A 66 -3.20 -11.15 -14.41
C GLY A 66 -3.02 -12.30 -13.41
N ASN A 67 -2.93 -12.02 -12.11
CA ASN A 67 -2.61 -13.05 -11.10
C ASN A 67 -3.85 -13.57 -10.38
N TYR A 68 -4.74 -12.67 -9.95
CA TYR A 68 -5.88 -13.06 -9.11
C TYR A 68 -7.09 -13.52 -9.92
N HIS A 69 -7.32 -12.93 -11.09
CA HIS A 69 -8.45 -13.14 -12.02
C HIS A 69 -9.87 -12.87 -11.44
N LYS A 70 -10.11 -13.19 -10.16
CA LYS A 70 -11.29 -12.82 -9.38
C LYS A 70 -10.88 -12.54 -7.93
N LEU A 71 -11.40 -11.46 -7.37
CA LEU A 71 -11.26 -11.15 -5.96
C LEU A 71 -12.57 -11.43 -5.24
N SER A 72 -12.48 -12.08 -4.09
CA SER A 72 -13.55 -12.11 -3.10
C SER A 72 -13.38 -10.90 -2.16
N VAL A 73 -14.49 -10.23 -1.83
CA VAL A 73 -14.48 -9.06 -0.94
C VAL A 73 -14.04 -9.46 0.46
N GLU A 74 -14.40 -10.67 0.85
CA GLU A 74 -14.12 -11.32 2.12
C GLU A 74 -12.62 -11.55 2.37
N HIS A 75 -11.79 -11.52 1.33
CA HIS A 75 -10.34 -11.77 1.42
C HIS A 75 -9.49 -10.61 0.90
N LEU A 76 -10.10 -9.43 0.69
CA LEU A 76 -9.43 -8.28 0.10
C LEU A 76 -8.17 -7.86 0.88
N ASP A 77 -8.22 -7.97 2.21
CA ASP A 77 -7.10 -7.73 3.11
C ASP A 77 -5.92 -8.69 2.85
N ARG A 78 -6.19 -9.96 2.60
CA ARG A 78 -5.18 -11.00 2.30
C ARG A 78 -4.54 -10.76 0.93
N TYR A 79 -5.34 -10.41 -0.08
CA TYR A 79 -4.83 -10.05 -1.40
C TYR A 79 -3.93 -8.81 -1.35
N LEU A 80 -4.34 -7.78 -0.61
CA LEU A 80 -3.52 -6.59 -0.40
C LEU A 80 -2.25 -6.92 0.39
N GLY A 81 -2.32 -7.81 1.37
CA GLY A 81 -1.16 -8.27 2.14
C GLY A 81 -0.11 -8.97 1.27
N GLU A 82 -0.54 -9.89 0.39
CA GLU A 82 0.35 -10.56 -0.56
C GLU A 82 0.94 -9.56 -1.57
N PHE A 83 0.11 -8.68 -2.12
CA PHE A 83 0.55 -7.63 -3.04
C PHE A 83 1.63 -6.75 -2.40
N CYS A 84 1.37 -6.22 -1.20
CA CYS A 84 2.32 -5.40 -0.45
C CYS A 84 3.62 -6.15 -0.15
N CYS A 85 3.53 -7.44 0.21
CA CYS A 85 4.69 -8.27 0.46
C CYS A 85 5.62 -8.34 -0.77
N ARG A 86 5.04 -8.56 -1.96
CA ARG A 86 5.77 -8.58 -3.24
C ARG A 86 6.25 -7.21 -3.67
N TYR A 87 5.41 -6.20 -3.60
CA TYR A 87 5.73 -4.83 -4.03
C TYR A 87 6.93 -4.26 -3.26
N ASN A 88 6.96 -4.47 -1.94
CA ASN A 88 8.05 -4.01 -1.08
C ASN A 88 9.37 -4.78 -1.28
N ARG A 89 9.30 -5.99 -1.86
CA ARG A 89 10.46 -6.88 -2.08
C ARG A 89 10.74 -7.13 -3.57
N ARG A 90 10.19 -6.29 -4.46
CA ARG A 90 10.31 -6.45 -5.93
C ARG A 90 11.76 -6.50 -6.44
N HIS A 91 12.69 -5.90 -5.71
CA HIS A 91 14.12 -5.92 -6.04
C HIS A 91 14.89 -7.11 -5.42
N GLN A 92 14.20 -7.99 -4.70
CA GLN A 92 14.76 -9.17 -4.03
C GLN A 92 14.16 -10.46 -4.60
N GLN A 93 13.85 -10.48 -5.90
CA GLN A 93 13.09 -11.56 -6.53
C GLN A 93 13.69 -12.95 -6.31
N ALA A 94 15.03 -13.06 -6.34
CA ALA A 94 15.73 -14.32 -6.07
C ALA A 94 15.42 -14.89 -4.67
N LYS A 95 15.15 -14.04 -3.68
CA LYS A 95 14.88 -14.44 -2.29
C LYS A 95 13.41 -14.70 -2.02
N LEU A 96 12.50 -14.28 -2.91
CA LEU A 96 11.06 -14.37 -2.65
C LEU A 96 10.59 -15.81 -2.50
N PHE A 97 11.14 -16.72 -3.30
CA PHE A 97 10.80 -18.14 -3.23
C PHE A 97 11.23 -18.75 -1.88
N ASP A 98 12.49 -18.55 -1.50
CA ASP A 98 13.02 -19.05 -0.23
C ASP A 98 12.27 -18.47 0.97
N MET A 99 11.93 -17.18 0.91
CA MET A 99 11.11 -16.53 1.93
C MET A 99 9.71 -17.12 2.00
N ALA A 100 9.07 -17.39 0.86
CA ALA A 100 7.74 -18.00 0.83
C ALA A 100 7.79 -19.42 1.42
N LEU A 101 8.79 -20.22 1.04
CA LEU A 101 9.00 -21.56 1.56
C LEU A 101 9.25 -21.56 3.06
N HIS A 102 10.12 -20.66 3.54
CA HIS A 102 10.39 -20.49 4.96
C HIS A 102 9.13 -20.09 5.75
N ASN A 103 8.31 -19.18 5.21
CA ASN A 103 7.05 -18.79 5.84
C ASN A 103 6.03 -19.93 5.84
N LEU A 104 5.96 -20.72 4.78
CA LEU A 104 5.06 -21.87 4.67
C LEU A 104 5.42 -22.95 5.69
N ALA A 105 6.71 -23.22 5.88
CA ALA A 105 7.20 -24.24 6.81
C ALA A 105 7.01 -23.84 8.29
N ASN A 106 7.10 -22.55 8.62
CA ASN A 106 7.13 -22.09 10.01
C ASN A 106 5.84 -21.43 10.50
N ARG A 107 4.91 -21.04 9.61
CA ARG A 107 3.64 -20.45 10.05
C ARG A 107 2.62 -21.53 10.37
N LYS A 108 1.81 -21.26 11.40
CA LYS A 108 0.61 -22.06 11.69
C LYS A 108 -0.33 -22.01 10.47
N PRO A 109 -0.73 -23.16 9.91
CA PRO A 109 -1.64 -23.19 8.76
C PRO A 109 -3.01 -22.65 9.15
N SER A 110 -3.62 -21.89 8.24
CA SER A 110 -5.02 -21.44 8.34
C SER A 110 -5.89 -22.43 7.56
N PRO A 111 -6.67 -23.29 8.22
CA PRO A 111 -7.53 -24.24 7.54
C PRO A 111 -8.64 -23.52 6.75
N TYR A 112 -9.18 -24.19 5.74
CA TYR A 112 -10.26 -23.66 4.89
C TYR A 112 -11.48 -23.18 5.68
N LYS A 113 -11.79 -23.85 6.80
CA LYS A 113 -12.87 -23.45 7.71
C LYS A 113 -12.70 -22.03 8.28
N ASP A 114 -11.46 -21.57 8.41
CA ASP A 114 -11.14 -20.22 8.90
C ASP A 114 -11.07 -19.19 7.74
N LEU A 115 -11.19 -19.67 6.50
CA LEU A 115 -11.22 -18.85 5.28
C LEU A 115 -12.65 -18.65 4.78
N THR A 116 -13.60 -19.51 5.12
CA THR A 116 -15.02 -19.32 4.78
C THR A 116 -15.77 -18.69 5.94
N PHE A 117 -16.43 -17.56 5.70
CA PHE A 117 -17.38 -16.96 6.63
C PHE A 117 -18.74 -17.66 6.56
#